data_AF-A0A951N538-F1
#
_entry.id   AF-A0A951N538-F1
#
_cell.length_a   1.000
_cell.length_b   1.000
_cell.length_c   1.000
_cell.angle_alpha   90.00
_cell.angle_beta   90.00
_cell.angle_gamma   90.00
#
_symmetry.space_group_name_H-M   'P 1'
#
loop_
_entity.id
_entity.type
_entity.pdbx_description
1 polymer ?
#
loop_
_entity_poly.entity_id
_entity_poly.type
_entity_poly.pdbx_seq_one_letter_code
_entity_poly.pdbx_strand_id
1 'polypeptide(L)'
;MLLNLTHRLTLNHYLADEILRLRAELERLYNNLSGSLKFQTLEGQMEFEITGNGRGNFEIQGEAVDRLGGGSRLCFSFEAFDQTFIPQMLRELAEIEAQLTG
;
A
#
# COMPACT_ATOMS: atom_id res chain seq x y z
N MET A 1 17.46 25.17 5.76
CA MET A 1 16.26 25.25 4.89
C MET A 1 16.38 24.34 3.66
N LEU A 2 17.51 24.32 2.93
CA LEU A 2 17.71 23.44 1.76
C LEU A 2 17.76 21.93 2.08
N LEU A 3 18.34 21.52 3.21
CA LEU A 3 18.46 20.10 3.61
C LEU A 3 17.10 19.38 3.75
N ASN A 4 16.10 20.08 4.30
CA ASN A 4 14.74 19.54 4.46
C ASN A 4 14.00 19.40 3.12
N LEU A 5 14.36 20.23 2.13
CA LEU A 5 13.76 20.19 0.81
C LEU A 5 14.27 18.96 0.04
N THR A 6 15.58 18.72 0.06
CA THR A 6 16.19 17.53 -0.57
C THR A 6 15.68 16.25 0.07
N HIS A 7 15.59 16.18 1.41
CA HIS A 7 15.05 15.02 2.11
C HIS A 7 13.59 14.73 1.73
N ARG A 8 12.73 15.76 1.67
CA ARG A 8 11.33 15.61 1.23
C ARG A 8 11.21 15.14 -0.22
N LEU A 9 12.03 15.68 -1.13
CA LEU A 9 12.01 15.28 -2.54
C LEU A 9 12.43 13.81 -2.71
N THR A 10 13.47 13.38 -2.00
CA THR A 10 13.91 11.98 -2.03
C THR A 10 12.86 11.04 -1.44
N LEU A 11 12.22 11.41 -0.32
CA LEU A 11 11.13 10.63 0.27
C LEU A 11 9.94 10.49 -0.68
N ASN A 12 9.52 11.59 -1.33
CA ASN A 12 8.43 11.55 -2.30
C ASN A 12 8.73 10.61 -3.46
N HIS A 13 9.98 10.60 -3.94
CA HIS A 13 10.41 9.71 -5.01
C HIS A 13 10.30 8.23 -4.61
N TYR A 14 10.79 7.86 -3.41
CA TYR A 14 10.66 6.49 -2.93
C TYR A 14 9.20 6.08 -2.71
N LEU A 15 8.38 6.98 -2.16
CA LEU A 15 6.97 6.70 -1.95
C LEU A 15 6.23 6.52 -3.29
N ALA A 16 6.57 7.29 -4.32
CA ALA A 16 6.00 7.11 -5.65
C ALA A 16 6.31 5.71 -6.20
N ASP A 17 7.55 5.23 -6.08
CA ASP A 17 7.95 3.89 -6.51
C ASP A 17 7.27 2.77 -5.70
N GLU A 18 7.02 3.02 -4.41
CA GLU A 18 6.28 2.09 -3.54
C GLU A 18 4.80 1.99 -3.94
N ILE A 19 4.14 3.12 -4.18
CA ILE A 19 2.76 3.18 -4.62
C ILE A 19 2.60 2.56 -6.01
N LEU A 20 3.53 2.81 -6.94
CA LEU A 20 3.54 2.19 -8.27
C LEU A 20 3.62 0.66 -8.17
N ARG A 21 4.50 0.13 -7.30
CA ARG A 21 4.64 -1.31 -7.06
C ARG A 21 3.38 -1.90 -6.42
N LEU A 22 2.82 -1.22 -5.42
CA LEU A 22 1.57 -1.63 -4.78
C LEU A 22 0.42 -1.71 -5.79
N ARG A 23 0.26 -0.70 -6.63
CA ARG A 23 -0.78 -0.66 -7.66
C ARG A 23 -0.63 -1.81 -8.65
N ALA A 24 0.58 -2.09 -9.12
CA ALA A 24 0.86 -3.18 -10.05
C ALA A 24 0.56 -4.57 -9.45
N GLU A 25 0.94 -4.80 -8.19
CA GLU A 25 0.68 -6.06 -7.50
C GLU A 25 -0.81 -6.23 -7.15
N LEU A 26 -1.50 -5.15 -6.78
CA LEU A 26 -2.95 -5.17 -6.57
C LEU A 26 -3.70 -5.48 -7.86
N GLU A 27 -3.27 -4.92 -9.00
CA GLU A 27 -3.84 -5.21 -10.32
C GLU A 27 -3.62 -6.68 -10.72
N ARG A 28 -2.44 -7.25 -10.44
CA ARG A 28 -2.18 -8.69 -10.64
C ARG A 28 -3.09 -9.55 -9.77
N LEU A 29 -3.22 -9.21 -8.49
CA LEU A 29 -4.07 -9.94 -7.57
C LEU A 29 -5.54 -9.85 -7.99
N TYR A 30 -6.00 -8.70 -8.49
CA TYR A 30 -7.34 -8.52 -9.05
C TYR A 30 -7.60 -9.41 -10.26
N ASN A 31 -6.66 -9.43 -11.22
CA ASN A 31 -6.81 -10.23 -12.43
C ASN A 31 -6.84 -11.74 -12.16
N ASN A 32 -6.14 -12.19 -11.11
CA ASN A 32 -6.08 -13.60 -10.74
C ASN A 32 -7.12 -14.02 -9.69
N LEU A 33 -7.65 -13.04 -8.93
CA LEU A 33 -8.50 -13.20 -7.73
C LEU A 33 -7.90 -14.09 -6.62
N SER A 34 -6.70 -14.62 -6.80
CA SER A 34 -6.07 -15.62 -5.94
C SER A 34 -4.58 -15.32 -5.75
N GLY A 35 -4.05 -15.80 -4.62
CA GLY A 35 -2.67 -15.53 -4.21
C GLY A 35 -2.60 -14.43 -3.18
N SER A 36 -1.39 -13.94 -2.89
CA SER A 36 -1.21 -12.83 -1.96
C SER A 36 -0.27 -11.76 -2.48
N LEU A 37 -0.55 -10.53 -2.06
CA LEU A 37 0.24 -9.32 -2.25
C LEU A 37 0.77 -8.94 -0.87
N LYS A 38 2.07 -8.68 -0.76
CA LYS A 38 2.69 -8.11 0.43
C LYS A 38 3.22 -6.73 0.13
N PHE A 39 2.97 -5.79 1.03
CA PHE A 39 3.45 -4.43 0.94
C PHE A 39 4.13 -4.03 2.23
N GLN A 40 5.27 -3.36 2.10
CA GLN A 40 5.98 -2.74 3.21
C GLN A 40 6.63 -1.45 2.72
N THR A 41 6.47 -0.36 3.45
CA THR A 41 7.23 0.87 3.17
C THR A 41 8.70 0.67 3.53
N LEU A 42 9.61 1.35 2.83
CA LEU A 42 11.05 1.28 3.02
C LEU A 42 11.44 1.71 4.44
N GLU A 43 10.72 2.70 4.97
CA GLU A 43 10.90 3.14 6.34
C GLU A 43 10.28 2.17 7.36
N GLY A 44 9.47 1.19 6.96
CA GLY A 44 8.86 0.21 7.87
C GLY A 44 7.71 0.74 8.72
N GLN A 45 7.11 1.87 8.30
CA GLN A 45 5.98 2.48 8.99
C GLN A 45 4.65 1.78 8.69
N MET A 46 4.56 1.04 7.58
CA MET A 46 3.38 0.31 7.20
C MET A 46 3.78 -1.02 6.56
N GLU A 47 3.12 -2.09 7.00
CA GLU A 47 3.21 -3.42 6.41
C GLU A 47 1.80 -4.02 6.33
N PHE A 48 1.45 -4.64 5.21
CA PHE A 48 0.22 -5.43 5.12
C PHE A 48 0.31 -6.52 4.04
N GLU A 49 -0.55 -7.51 4.17
CA GLU A 49 -0.78 -8.56 3.18
C GLU A 49 -2.25 -8.58 2.78
N ILE A 50 -2.51 -8.65 1.47
CA ILE A 50 -3.85 -8.91 0.92
C ILE A 50 -3.83 -10.29 0.27
N THR A 51 -4.77 -11.16 0.64
CA THR A 51 -4.90 -12.51 0.09
C THR A 51 -6.24 -12.70 -0.58
N GLY A 52 -6.22 -13.15 -1.84
CA GLY A 52 -7.41 -13.53 -2.59
C GLY A 52 -7.65 -15.04 -2.54
N ASN A 53 -8.92 -15.46 -2.45
CA ASN A 53 -9.29 -16.87 -2.36
C ASN A 53 -9.66 -17.52 -3.72
N GLY A 54 -9.52 -16.80 -4.82
CA GLY A 54 -9.90 -17.23 -6.18
C GLY A 54 -11.40 -17.16 -6.47
N ARG A 55 -12.22 -16.67 -5.54
CA ARG A 55 -13.70 -16.56 -5.66
C ARG A 55 -14.20 -15.13 -5.56
N GLY A 56 -13.29 -14.16 -5.63
CA GLY A 56 -13.62 -12.74 -5.53
C GLY A 56 -13.72 -12.20 -4.11
N ASN A 57 -13.35 -12.99 -3.09
CA ASN A 57 -13.20 -12.47 -1.72
C ASN A 57 -11.71 -12.30 -1.39
N PHE A 58 -11.43 -11.26 -0.62
CA PHE A 58 -10.09 -10.87 -0.21
C PHE A 58 -10.04 -10.60 1.29
N GLU A 59 -8.94 -10.98 1.91
CA GLU A 59 -8.63 -10.67 3.30
C GLU A 59 -7.43 -9.73 3.32
N ILE A 60 -7.41 -8.80 4.26
CA ILE A 60 -6.26 -7.93 4.49
C ILE A 60 -5.89 -7.93 5.97
N GLN A 61 -4.60 -8.06 6.24
CA GLN A 61 -4.03 -7.96 7.58
C GLN A 61 -2.75 -7.14 7.54
N GLY A 62 -2.48 -6.36 8.57
CA GLY A 62 -1.28 -5.55 8.61
C GLY A 62 -1.11 -4.74 9.88
N GLU A 63 -0.05 -3.93 9.87
CA GLU A 63 0.24 -2.98 10.91
C GLU A 63 0.72 -1.65 10.35
N ALA A 64 0.36 -0.58 11.07
CA ALA A 64 0.92 0.75 10.88
C ALA A 64 1.56 1.20 12.19
N VAL A 65 2.73 1.84 12.10
CA VAL A 65 3.52 2.30 13.25
C VAL A 65 3.69 3.81 13.14
N ASP A 66 3.33 4.53 14.21
CA ASP A 66 3.42 6.00 14.27
C ASP A 66 4.88 6.50 14.18
N ARG A 67 5.79 5.86 14.90
CA ARG A 67 7.23 6.17 14.88
C ARG A 67 8.09 4.94 15.02
N LEU A 68 9.13 4.88 14.20
CA LEU A 68 10.16 3.86 14.30
C LEU A 68 10.85 3.93 15.67
N GLY A 69 10.99 2.77 16.32
CA GLY A 69 11.74 2.63 17.58
C GLY A 69 10.99 2.98 18.86
N GLY A 70 9.67 3.24 18.84
CA GLY A 70 8.93 3.42 20.10
C GLY A 70 7.53 4.07 20.03
N GLY A 71 6.85 4.03 18.88
CA GLY A 71 5.49 4.57 18.73
C GLY A 71 4.36 3.55 18.96
N SER A 72 3.12 4.04 18.90
CA SER A 72 1.93 3.19 18.88
C SER A 72 1.88 2.36 17.59
N ARG A 73 1.45 1.10 17.73
CA ARG A 73 1.19 0.21 16.62
C ARG A 73 -0.31 -0.01 16.48
N LEU A 74 -0.83 0.26 15.29
CA LEU A 74 -2.19 -0.11 14.90
C LEU A 74 -2.10 -1.41 14.10
N CYS A 75 -2.49 -2.52 14.70
CA CYS A 75 -2.72 -3.76 13.97
C CYS A 75 -4.15 -3.78 13.46
N PHE A 76 -4.34 -4.15 12.20
CA PHE A 76 -5.66 -4.26 11.57
C PHE A 76 -5.80 -5.58 10.84
N SER A 77 -7.02 -6.10 10.84
CA SER A 77 -7.44 -7.22 10.02
C SER A 77 -8.89 -6.98 9.60
N PHE A 78 -9.15 -7.12 8.31
CA PHE A 78 -10.50 -7.05 7.76
C PHE A 78 -10.80 -8.38 7.10
N GLU A 79 -11.79 -9.08 7.66
CA GLU A 79 -12.28 -10.34 7.12
C GLU A 79 -13.16 -10.05 5.90
N ALA A 80 -12.74 -10.57 4.74
CA ALA A 80 -13.51 -10.66 3.51
C ALA A 80 -14.14 -9.34 3.02
N PHE A 81 -13.39 -8.58 2.21
CA PHE A 81 -13.99 -7.64 1.26
C PHE A 81 -14.08 -8.27 -0.13
N ASP A 82 -15.05 -7.84 -0.93
CA ASP A 82 -15.25 -8.41 -2.26
C ASP A 82 -14.49 -7.65 -3.36
N GLN A 83 -14.34 -8.29 -4.51
CA GLN A 83 -13.59 -7.77 -5.65
C GLN A 83 -14.11 -6.43 -6.21
N THR A 84 -15.31 -5.98 -5.85
CA THR A 84 -15.87 -4.70 -6.35
C THR A 84 -15.19 -3.48 -5.76
N PHE A 85 -14.47 -3.63 -4.63
CA PHE A 85 -13.69 -2.55 -4.02
C PHE A 85 -12.35 -2.31 -4.74
N ILE A 86 -11.76 -3.35 -5.33
CA ILE A 86 -10.41 -3.29 -5.91
C ILE A 86 -10.29 -2.25 -7.04
N PRO A 87 -11.24 -2.11 -7.99
CA PRO A 87 -11.18 -1.06 -9.00
C PRO A 87 -11.16 0.35 -8.42
N GLN A 88 -11.83 0.59 -7.29
CA GLN A 88 -11.78 1.89 -6.63
C GLN A 88 -10.40 2.13 -5.98
N MET A 89 -9.87 1.14 -5.26
CA MET A 89 -8.53 1.22 -4.67
C MET A 89 -7.45 1.49 -5.72
N LEU A 90 -7.53 0.84 -6.89
CA LEU A 90 -6.60 1.08 -8.01
C LEU A 90 -6.66 2.51 -8.54
N ARG A 91 -7.85 3.12 -8.59
CA ARG A 91 -8.01 4.54 -8.98
C ARG A 91 -7.42 5.47 -7.93
N GLU A 92 -7.71 5.23 -6.66
CA GLU A 92 -7.18 6.04 -5.55
C GLU A 92 -5.65 5.98 -5.49
N LEU A 93 -5.06 4.81 -5.71
CA LEU A 93 -3.60 4.66 -5.81
C LEU A 93 -3.01 5.43 -7.00
N ALA A 94 -3.69 5.45 -8.15
CA ALA A 94 -3.24 6.23 -9.31
C ALA A 94 -3.32 7.76 -9.06
N GLU A 95 -4.34 8.22 -8.32
CA GLU A 95 -4.45 9.61 -7.91
C GLU A 95 -3.33 10.01 -6.93
N ILE A 96 -2.99 9.14 -5.97
CA ILE A 96 -1.87 9.35 -5.05
C ILE A 96 -0.54 9.38 -5.82
N GLU A 97 -0.33 8.45 -6.76
CA GLU A 97 0.86 8.40 -7.62
C GLU A 97 1.05 9.72 -8.40
N ALA A 98 -0.03 10.28 -8.96
CA ALA A 98 0.00 11.56 -9.67
C ALA A 98 0.36 12.74 -8.76
N GLN A 99 -0.06 12.73 -7.49
CA GLN A 99 0.26 13.77 -6.51
C GLN A 99 1.72 13.74 -6.03
N LEU A 100 2.39 12.58 -6.13
CA LEU A 100 3.78 12.41 -5.72
C LEU A 100 4.78 12.75 -6.83
N THR A 101 4.33 12.72 -8.09
CA THR A 101 5.15 12.94 -9.28
C THR A 101 4.97 14.32 -9.93
N GLY A 102 3.93 15.06 -9.55
CA GLY A 102 3.67 16.46 -9.95
C GLY A 102 4.34 17.48 -9.04
#